data_AF-A0A1R1SFV7-F1
#
_entry.id   AF-A0A1R1SFV7-F1
#
_cell.length_a   1.000
_cell.length_b   1.000
_cell.length_c   1.000
_cell.angle_alpha   90.00
_cell.angle_beta   90.00
_cell.angle_gamma   90.00
#
_symmetry.space_group_name_H-M   'P 1'
#
loop_
_entity.id
_entity.type
_entity.pdbx_description
1 polymer ?
#
loop_
_entity_poly.entity_id
_entity_poly.type
_entity_poly.pdbx_seq_one_letter_code
_entity_poly.pdbx_strand_id
1 'polypeptide(L)'
;MRSLPGPDDRTPLFSRAAVVASCVGFILIGALQALYGPAIPAFRDEFGLTPSTAGLGLSAHFLGGVAGVLVFDRLFGRADAGRIGNRKLLGGSYLLMAVGAAGFALAPAWPAALAMALVAGLGFGGIDYGLNQLFAVGFGRRSTAMLNVLNAHFGIGAILGPALIGLVGADRYTAVFLGFAALTLPLLLCLAGVRDEAPPRTADGRDGQAGGDDAA
;
A
#
# COMPACT_ATOMS: atom_id res chain seq x y z
N MET A 1 -17.43 44.17 10.25
CA MET A 1 -17.83 42.77 10.54
C MET A 1 -17.51 41.93 9.32
N ARG A 2 -16.35 41.25 9.31
CA ARG A 2 -16.02 40.26 8.27
C ARG A 2 -16.72 38.95 8.64
N SER A 3 -17.39 38.36 7.67
CA SER A 3 -18.13 37.10 7.75
C SER A 3 -17.31 35.99 8.40
N LEU A 4 -17.82 35.40 9.49
CA LEU A 4 -17.31 34.13 10.01
C LEU A 4 -17.58 33.04 8.95
N PRO A 5 -16.60 32.20 8.57
CA PRO A 5 -16.86 31.05 7.73
C PRO A 5 -17.85 30.12 8.43
N GLY A 6 -18.93 29.76 7.73
CA GLY A 6 -19.99 28.90 8.24
C GLY A 6 -19.47 27.49 8.58
N PRO A 7 -20.08 26.81 9.57
CA PRO A 7 -19.81 25.40 9.80
C PRO A 7 -20.37 24.58 8.62
N ASP A 8 -19.55 23.72 8.02
CA ASP A 8 -19.92 22.61 7.09
C ASP A 8 -19.41 22.64 5.64
N ASP A 9 -18.16 23.04 5.39
CA ASP A 9 -17.50 22.76 4.09
C ASP A 9 -16.45 21.63 4.14
N ARG A 10 -16.38 20.86 5.23
CA ARG A 10 -15.44 19.75 5.37
C ARG A 10 -16.08 18.44 4.98
N THR A 11 -16.35 18.25 3.70
CA THR A 11 -16.69 16.90 3.22
C THR A 11 -15.51 15.96 3.55
N PRO A 12 -15.74 14.81 4.19
CA PRO A 12 -14.66 13.95 4.66
C PRO A 12 -13.86 13.35 3.49
N LEU A 13 -12.53 13.24 3.65
CA LEU A 13 -11.63 12.63 2.65
C LEU A 13 -11.90 11.15 2.41
N PHE A 14 -12.49 10.48 3.40
CA PHE A 14 -12.88 9.08 3.35
C PHE A 14 -14.34 8.91 3.75
N SER A 15 -15.07 8.09 3.01
CA SER A 15 -16.28 7.45 3.53
C SER A 15 -15.91 6.37 4.56
N ARG A 16 -16.86 6.00 5.45
CA ARG A 16 -16.64 4.92 6.42
C ARG A 16 -16.22 3.60 5.75
N ALA A 17 -16.84 3.28 4.61
CA ALA A 17 -16.51 2.09 3.83
C ALA A 17 -15.08 2.14 3.29
N ALA A 18 -14.61 3.31 2.84
CA ALA A 18 -13.24 3.48 2.36
C ALA A 18 -12.20 3.33 3.50
N VAL A 19 -12.51 3.78 4.72
CA VAL A 19 -11.64 3.54 5.88
C VAL A 19 -11.49 2.05 6.16
N VAL A 20 -12.61 1.32 6.21
CA VAL A 20 -12.59 -0.13 6.43
C VAL A 20 -11.82 -0.84 5.31
N ALA A 21 -12.05 -0.44 4.05
CA ALA A 21 -11.32 -1.00 2.92
C ALA A 21 -9.81 -0.72 2.98
N SER A 22 -9.39 0.46 3.44
CA SER A 22 -7.98 0.78 3.67
C SER A 22 -7.36 -0.09 4.76
N CYS A 23 -8.08 -0.33 5.86
CA CYS A 23 -7.63 -1.26 6.92
C CYS A 23 -7.49 -2.69 6.39
N VAL A 24 -8.46 -3.17 5.61
CA VAL A 24 -8.36 -4.49 4.95
C VAL A 24 -7.20 -4.53 3.96
N GLY A 25 -6.98 -3.47 3.19
CA GLY A 25 -5.82 -3.31 2.32
C GLY A 25 -4.50 -3.46 3.09
N PHE A 26 -4.42 -2.87 4.29
CA PHE A 26 -3.23 -2.98 5.15
C PHE A 26 -3.02 -4.41 5.68
N ILE A 27 -4.10 -5.13 6.01
CA ILE A 27 -4.01 -6.57 6.30
C ILE A 27 -3.44 -7.32 5.10
N LEU A 28 -3.94 -7.05 3.88
CA LEU A 28 -3.51 -7.78 2.68
C LEU A 28 -2.04 -7.54 2.33
N ILE A 29 -1.58 -6.27 2.36
CA ILE A 29 -0.16 -5.96 2.09
C ILE A 29 0.75 -6.58 3.16
N GLY A 30 0.36 -6.52 4.44
CA GLY A 30 1.13 -7.08 5.56
C GLY A 30 1.23 -8.60 5.48
N ALA A 31 0.15 -9.26 5.06
CA ALA A 31 0.14 -10.70 4.87
C ALA A 31 0.95 -11.13 3.65
N LEU A 32 0.74 -10.53 2.47
CA LEU A 32 1.39 -10.94 1.21
C LEU A 32 2.92 -11.00 1.33
N GLN A 33 3.55 -9.94 1.87
CA GLN A 33 5.00 -9.91 2.07
C GLN A 33 5.49 -10.97 3.07
N ALA A 34 4.64 -11.37 4.03
CA ALA A 34 4.99 -12.37 5.04
C ALA A 34 4.80 -13.82 4.55
N LEU A 35 4.09 -14.04 3.43
CA LEU A 35 3.88 -15.38 2.85
C LEU A 35 5.16 -16.02 2.32
N TYR A 36 6.12 -15.22 1.84
CA TYR A 36 7.31 -15.74 1.16
C TYR A 36 8.15 -16.64 2.05
N GLY A 37 8.38 -16.26 3.31
CA GLY A 37 9.29 -16.99 4.21
C GLY A 37 8.84 -18.45 4.45
N PRO A 38 7.63 -18.69 4.95
CA PRO A 38 7.11 -20.05 5.18
C PRO A 38 6.90 -20.87 3.90
N ALA A 39 6.79 -20.22 2.73
CA ALA A 39 6.67 -20.88 1.43
C ALA A 39 8.04 -21.30 0.83
N ILE A 40 9.17 -20.89 1.42
CA ILE A 40 10.52 -21.24 0.93
C ILE A 40 10.71 -22.75 0.68
N PRO A 41 10.29 -23.69 1.56
CA PRO A 41 10.45 -25.12 1.29
C PRO A 41 9.80 -25.54 -0.04
N ALA A 42 8.57 -25.10 -0.30
CA ALA A 42 7.89 -25.40 -1.55
C ALA A 42 8.59 -24.78 -2.78
N PHE A 43 9.10 -23.54 -2.68
CA PHE A 43 9.86 -22.93 -3.78
C PHE A 43 11.12 -23.75 -4.11
N ARG A 44 11.78 -24.28 -3.09
CA ARG A 44 12.98 -25.10 -3.27
C ARG A 44 12.67 -26.41 -3.94
N ASP A 45 11.60 -27.07 -3.52
CA ASP A 45 11.20 -28.36 -4.06
C ASP A 45 10.68 -28.23 -5.50
N GLU A 46 9.91 -27.18 -5.80
CA GLU A 46 9.35 -26.94 -7.14
C GLU A 46 10.40 -26.47 -8.15
N PHE A 47 11.28 -25.53 -7.77
CA PHE A 47 12.23 -24.91 -8.69
C PHE A 47 13.68 -25.40 -8.51
N GLY A 48 13.93 -26.39 -7.65
CA GLY A 48 15.26 -26.96 -7.39
C GLY A 48 16.24 -25.96 -6.76
N LEU A 49 15.76 -25.11 -5.85
CA LEU A 49 16.52 -23.95 -5.37
C LEU A 49 17.29 -24.21 -4.07
N THR A 50 18.37 -23.45 -3.89
CA THR A 50 18.97 -23.27 -2.56
C THR A 50 18.10 -22.36 -1.69
N PRO A 51 18.21 -22.42 -0.34
CA PRO A 51 17.47 -21.52 0.54
C PRO A 51 17.70 -20.04 0.26
N SER A 52 18.94 -19.64 -0.06
CA SER A 52 19.27 -18.25 -0.37
C SER A 52 18.63 -17.80 -1.69
N THR A 53 18.61 -18.66 -2.71
CA THR A 53 17.96 -18.36 -3.99
C THR A 53 16.44 -18.25 -3.84
N ALA A 54 15.80 -19.11 -3.05
CA ALA A 54 14.36 -19.03 -2.77
C ALA A 54 13.99 -17.74 -2.00
N GLY A 55 14.87 -17.28 -1.10
CA GLY A 55 14.72 -16.00 -0.39
C GLY A 55 14.69 -14.76 -1.29
N LEU A 56 15.22 -14.86 -2.53
CA LEU A 56 15.20 -13.74 -3.49
C LEU A 56 13.78 -13.31 -3.87
N GLY A 57 12.77 -14.16 -3.71
CA GLY A 57 11.37 -13.78 -3.95
C GLY A 57 10.94 -12.63 -3.03
N LEU A 58 11.28 -12.70 -1.74
CA LEU A 58 11.01 -11.64 -0.78
C LEU A 58 11.83 -10.38 -1.09
N SER A 59 13.10 -10.54 -1.46
CA SER A 59 13.96 -9.41 -1.85
C SER A 59 13.43 -8.69 -3.08
N ALA A 60 12.98 -9.42 -4.09
CA ALA A 60 12.37 -8.86 -5.30
C ALA A 60 11.08 -8.11 -4.97
N HIS A 61 10.24 -8.65 -4.08
CA HIS A 61 9.05 -7.98 -3.58
C HIS A 61 9.39 -6.63 -2.92
N PHE A 62 10.34 -6.59 -2.00
CA PHE A 62 10.73 -5.33 -1.36
C PHE A 62 11.40 -4.34 -2.31
N LEU A 63 12.20 -4.82 -3.26
CA LEU A 63 12.77 -3.96 -4.30
C LEU A 63 11.67 -3.32 -5.14
N GLY A 64 10.66 -4.10 -5.52
CA GLY A 64 9.43 -3.60 -6.13
C GLY A 64 8.71 -2.59 -5.24
N GLY A 65 8.60 -2.87 -3.93
CA GLY A 65 8.02 -1.98 -2.92
C GLY A 65 8.66 -0.60 -2.91
N VAL A 66 10.00 -0.55 -2.82
CA VAL A 66 10.76 0.71 -2.87
C VAL A 66 10.51 1.44 -4.19
N ALA A 67 10.55 0.74 -5.33
CA ALA A 67 10.22 1.35 -6.62
C ALA A 67 8.79 1.89 -6.64
N GLY A 68 7.84 1.19 -6.03
CA GLY A 68 6.43 1.56 -5.95
C GLY A 68 6.25 2.86 -5.18
N VAL A 69 6.87 2.96 -4.00
CA VAL A 69 6.89 4.19 -3.20
C VAL A 69 7.44 5.36 -4.01
N LEU A 70 8.60 5.19 -4.68
CA LEU A 70 9.25 6.27 -5.44
C LEU A 70 8.47 6.70 -6.68
N VAL A 71 7.87 5.74 -7.40
CA VAL A 71 7.01 6.03 -8.55
C VAL A 71 5.77 6.78 -8.09
N PHE A 72 5.13 6.31 -7.01
CA PHE A 72 3.92 6.93 -6.49
C PHE A 72 4.19 8.33 -5.94
N ASP A 73 5.26 8.52 -5.18
CA ASP A 73 5.69 9.84 -4.70
C ASP A 73 5.92 10.83 -5.85
N ARG A 74 6.56 10.39 -6.95
CA ARG A 74 6.74 11.24 -8.13
C ARG A 74 5.46 11.57 -8.88
N LEU A 75 4.54 10.59 -8.98
CA LEU A 75 3.24 10.79 -9.64
C LEU A 75 2.30 11.66 -8.79
N PHE A 76 2.44 11.60 -7.47
CA PHE A 76 1.65 12.37 -6.51
C PHE A 76 2.23 13.78 -6.24
N GLY A 77 3.56 13.92 -6.23
CA GLY A 77 4.27 15.09 -5.73
C GLY A 77 4.55 16.20 -6.73
N ARG A 78 4.37 15.98 -8.04
CA ARG A 78 4.49 17.05 -9.04
C ARG A 78 3.22 17.90 -9.06
N ALA A 79 3.34 19.22 -8.99
CA ALA A 79 2.24 20.18 -9.00
C ALA A 79 1.28 20.05 -10.22
N ASP A 80 1.69 19.32 -11.27
CA ASP A 80 0.85 18.89 -12.40
C ASP A 80 -0.07 17.68 -12.08
N ALA A 81 -0.09 17.22 -10.82
CA ALA A 81 -0.87 16.08 -10.31
C ALA A 81 -2.40 16.24 -10.39
N GLY A 82 -2.91 17.35 -10.93
CA GLY A 82 -4.33 17.48 -11.30
C GLY A 82 -4.82 16.48 -12.36
N ARG A 83 -3.97 15.59 -12.91
CA ARG A 83 -4.36 14.61 -13.95
C ARG A 83 -4.59 13.19 -13.46
N ILE A 84 -4.00 12.76 -12.33
CA ILE A 84 -4.12 11.36 -11.84
C ILE A 84 -4.55 11.37 -10.36
N GLY A 85 -5.86 11.24 -10.14
CA GLY A 85 -6.44 11.23 -8.80
C GLY A 85 -6.05 9.99 -7.97
N ASN A 86 -6.16 10.14 -6.64
CA ASN A 86 -5.84 9.11 -5.64
C ASN A 86 -6.47 7.75 -5.95
N ARG A 87 -7.69 7.73 -6.49
CA ARG A 87 -8.40 6.49 -6.82
C ARG A 87 -7.71 5.71 -7.92
N LYS A 88 -7.22 6.39 -8.96
CA LYS A 88 -6.54 5.74 -10.10
C LYS A 88 -5.21 5.16 -9.66
N LEU A 89 -4.47 5.90 -8.83
CA LEU A 89 -3.19 5.43 -8.31
C LEU A 89 -3.39 4.22 -7.39
N LEU A 90 -4.28 4.31 -6.40
CA LEU A 90 -4.57 3.18 -5.51
C LEU A 90 -5.14 1.97 -6.27
N GLY A 91 -6.04 2.19 -7.23
CA GLY A 91 -6.60 1.13 -8.06
C GLY A 91 -5.55 0.44 -8.92
N GLY A 92 -4.65 1.21 -9.54
CA GLY A 92 -3.48 0.68 -10.24
C GLY A 92 -2.58 -0.14 -9.33
N SER A 93 -2.33 0.32 -8.11
CA SER A 93 -1.50 -0.39 -7.14
C SER A 93 -2.15 -1.71 -6.66
N TYR A 94 -3.45 -1.72 -6.38
CA TYR A 94 -4.18 -2.97 -6.07
C TYR A 94 -4.15 -3.96 -7.23
N LEU A 95 -4.32 -3.48 -8.47
CA LEU A 95 -4.26 -4.32 -9.66
C LEU A 95 -2.86 -4.89 -9.88
N LEU A 96 -1.81 -4.07 -9.76
CA LEU A 96 -0.42 -4.52 -9.84
C LEU A 96 -0.11 -5.57 -8.78
N MET A 97 -0.58 -5.35 -7.54
CA MET A 97 -0.38 -6.33 -6.47
C MET A 97 -1.09 -7.66 -6.76
N ALA A 98 -2.34 -7.60 -7.23
CA ALA A 98 -3.12 -8.80 -7.59
C ALA A 98 -2.48 -9.57 -8.75
N VAL A 99 -2.12 -8.86 -9.84
CA VAL A 99 -1.46 -9.45 -11.00
C VAL A 99 -0.09 -10.01 -10.63
N GLY A 100 0.69 -9.30 -9.82
CA GLY A 100 1.96 -9.74 -9.30
C GLY A 100 1.85 -11.01 -8.47
N ALA A 101 0.92 -11.06 -7.53
CA ALA A 101 0.70 -12.24 -6.67
C ALA A 101 0.21 -13.45 -7.49
N ALA A 102 -0.74 -13.26 -8.40
CA ALA A 102 -1.23 -14.33 -9.27
C ALA A 102 -0.14 -14.82 -10.24
N GLY A 103 0.62 -13.92 -10.83
CA GLY A 103 1.73 -14.27 -11.72
C GLY A 103 2.89 -14.95 -10.99
N PHE A 104 3.15 -14.60 -9.73
CA PHE A 104 4.11 -15.31 -8.90
C PHE A 104 3.67 -16.75 -8.63
N ALA A 105 2.39 -16.94 -8.30
CA ALA A 105 1.81 -18.24 -8.03
C ALA A 105 1.82 -19.18 -9.25
N LEU A 106 1.65 -18.63 -10.45
CA LEU A 106 1.54 -19.36 -11.71
C LEU A 106 2.82 -19.32 -12.56
N ALA A 107 3.94 -18.87 -11.98
CA ALA A 107 5.17 -18.67 -12.71
C ALA A 107 5.73 -20.02 -13.21
N PRO A 108 6.03 -20.17 -14.51
CA PRO A 108 6.56 -21.43 -15.06
C PRO A 108 8.05 -21.65 -14.72
N ALA A 109 8.74 -20.61 -14.23
CA ALA A 109 10.15 -20.66 -13.89
C ALA A 109 10.50 -19.59 -12.85
N TRP A 110 11.54 -19.82 -12.06
CA TRP A 110 11.94 -18.92 -10.97
C TRP A 110 12.22 -17.46 -11.42
N PRO A 111 12.91 -17.18 -12.55
CA PRO A 111 13.08 -15.81 -13.00
C PRO A 111 11.76 -15.08 -13.29
N ALA A 112 10.76 -15.78 -13.84
CA ALA A 112 9.43 -15.22 -14.04
C ALA A 112 8.74 -14.97 -12.69
N ALA A 113 8.90 -15.86 -11.71
CA ALA A 113 8.42 -15.65 -10.35
C ALA A 113 9.04 -14.39 -9.74
N LEU A 114 10.37 -14.20 -9.84
CA LEU A 114 11.04 -13.00 -9.34
C LEU A 114 10.52 -11.70 -10.00
N ALA A 115 10.29 -11.72 -11.32
CA ALA A 115 9.71 -10.58 -12.01
C ALA A 115 8.30 -10.26 -11.49
N MET A 116 7.47 -11.29 -11.28
CA MET A 116 6.11 -11.11 -10.75
C MET A 116 6.09 -10.73 -9.26
N ALA A 117 7.06 -11.18 -8.46
CA ALA A 117 7.27 -10.69 -7.09
C ALA A 117 7.61 -9.20 -7.08
N LEU A 118 8.45 -8.73 -8.01
CA LEU A 118 8.74 -7.31 -8.17
C LEU A 118 7.48 -6.52 -8.55
N VAL A 119 6.65 -7.03 -9.46
CA VAL A 119 5.35 -6.41 -9.82
C VAL A 119 4.42 -6.37 -8.61
N ALA A 120 4.34 -7.45 -7.83
CA ALA A 120 3.55 -7.49 -6.60
C ALA A 120 4.03 -6.43 -5.60
N GLY A 121 5.35 -6.33 -5.44
CA GLY A 121 6.04 -5.31 -4.65
C GLY A 121 5.72 -3.90 -5.10
N LEU A 122 5.72 -3.64 -6.41
CA LEU A 122 5.39 -2.32 -6.96
C LEU A 122 3.98 -1.87 -6.55
N GLY A 123 3.01 -2.79 -6.61
CA GLY A 123 1.66 -2.57 -6.10
C GLY A 123 1.62 -2.35 -4.59
N PHE A 124 2.30 -3.21 -3.83
CA PHE A 124 2.46 -3.10 -2.38
C PHE A 124 2.96 -1.71 -1.96
N GLY A 125 4.04 -1.22 -2.56
CA GLY A 125 4.64 0.08 -2.20
C GLY A 125 3.75 1.27 -2.53
N GLY A 126 2.98 1.19 -3.62
CA GLY A 126 2.01 2.22 -3.97
C GLY A 126 0.82 2.29 -3.01
N ILE A 127 0.30 1.14 -2.56
CA ILE A 127 -0.76 1.07 -1.54
C ILE A 127 -0.23 1.63 -0.21
N ASP A 128 0.95 1.18 0.20
CA ASP A 128 1.58 1.59 1.46
C ASP A 128 1.79 3.10 1.51
N TYR A 129 2.48 3.66 0.50
CA TYR A 129 2.71 5.11 0.43
C TYR A 129 1.39 5.90 0.32
N GLY A 130 0.51 5.50 -0.60
CA GLY A 130 -0.71 6.23 -0.90
C GLY A 130 -1.66 6.31 0.29
N LEU A 131 -1.92 5.19 0.96
CA LEU A 131 -2.82 5.17 2.12
C LEU A 131 -2.19 5.80 3.36
N ASN A 132 -0.89 5.61 3.62
CA ASN A 132 -0.22 6.32 4.73
C ASN A 132 -0.28 7.84 4.51
N GLN A 133 -0.03 8.34 3.30
CA GLN A 133 -0.16 9.77 3.02
C GLN A 133 -1.59 10.27 3.21
N LEU A 134 -2.59 9.56 2.69
CA LEU A 134 -3.99 9.97 2.81
C LEU A 134 -4.48 9.92 4.27
N PHE A 135 -4.08 8.93 5.07
CA PHE A 135 -4.45 8.86 6.49
C PHE A 135 -3.72 9.91 7.33
N ALA A 136 -2.52 10.35 6.93
CA ALA A 136 -1.77 11.40 7.61
C ALA A 136 -2.47 12.76 7.58
N VAL A 137 -3.22 13.04 6.51
CA VAL A 137 -3.94 14.31 6.34
C VAL A 137 -5.47 14.16 6.38
N GLY A 138 -5.95 12.92 6.36
CA GLY A 138 -7.35 12.53 6.17
C GLY A 138 -8.32 12.90 7.29
N PHE A 139 -7.85 12.97 8.53
CA PHE A 139 -8.70 12.96 9.74
C PHE A 139 -8.43 14.12 10.70
N GLY A 140 -7.72 15.16 10.25
CA GLY A 140 -7.37 16.34 11.06
C GLY A 140 -6.62 15.95 12.34
N ARG A 141 -7.13 16.38 13.50
CA ARG A 141 -6.52 16.06 14.82
C ARG A 141 -6.40 14.56 15.11
N ARG A 142 -7.15 13.70 14.42
CA ARG A 142 -7.12 12.24 14.64
C ARG A 142 -6.21 11.50 13.66
N SER A 143 -5.57 12.18 12.70
CA SER A 143 -4.79 11.53 11.66
C SER A 143 -3.69 10.60 12.20
N THR A 144 -2.90 11.05 13.19
CA THR A 144 -1.87 10.21 13.82
C THR A 144 -2.45 8.93 14.45
N ALA A 145 -3.58 9.05 15.15
CA ALA A 145 -4.25 7.89 15.74
C ALA A 145 -4.77 6.93 14.65
N MET A 146 -5.37 7.47 13.59
CA MET A 146 -5.87 6.67 12.46
C MET A 146 -4.75 5.99 11.68
N LEU A 147 -3.59 6.63 11.52
CA LEU A 147 -2.39 6.02 10.95
C LEU A 147 -1.90 4.83 11.79
N ASN A 148 -1.91 4.97 13.11
CA ASN A 148 -1.53 3.87 13.99
C ASN A 148 -2.54 2.72 13.89
N VAL A 149 -3.85 3.02 13.78
CA VAL A 149 -4.87 2.01 13.52
C VAL A 149 -4.60 1.29 12.19
N LEU A 150 -4.30 2.04 11.13
CA LEU A 150 -3.99 1.49 9.81
C LEU A 150 -2.77 0.53 9.88
N ASN A 151 -1.68 0.97 10.51
CA ASN A 151 -0.47 0.15 10.69
C ASN A 151 -0.66 -1.04 11.65
N ALA A 152 -1.55 -0.95 12.64
CA ALA A 152 -1.91 -2.10 13.46
C ALA A 152 -2.56 -3.21 12.60
N HIS A 153 -3.36 -2.86 11.60
CA HIS A 153 -3.95 -3.81 10.67
C HIS A 153 -2.90 -4.47 9.75
N PHE A 154 -1.85 -3.75 9.38
CA PHE A 154 -0.68 -4.36 8.73
C PHE A 154 -0.07 -5.47 9.59
N GLY A 155 0.13 -5.19 10.89
CA GLY A 155 0.65 -6.17 11.84
C GLY A 155 -0.21 -7.43 11.94
N ILE A 156 -1.55 -7.28 11.92
CA ILE A 156 -2.48 -8.42 11.87
C ILE A 156 -2.20 -9.29 10.63
N GLY A 157 -2.10 -8.67 9.45
CA GLY A 157 -1.77 -9.38 8.21
C GLY A 157 -0.44 -10.11 8.28
N ALA A 158 0.61 -9.45 8.78
CA ALA A 158 1.95 -10.01 8.90
C ALA A 158 2.03 -11.23 9.83
N ILE A 159 1.10 -11.37 10.78
CA ILE A 159 0.98 -12.55 11.64
C ILE A 159 0.13 -13.63 10.96
N LEU A 160 -1.03 -13.26 10.38
CA LEU A 160 -1.97 -14.19 9.78
C LEU A 160 -1.42 -14.85 8.51
N GLY A 161 -0.62 -14.14 7.71
CA GLY A 161 -0.03 -14.68 6.48
C GLY A 161 0.82 -15.93 6.73
N PRO A 162 1.88 -15.86 7.57
CA PRO A 162 2.69 -17.01 7.93
C PRO A 162 1.91 -18.13 8.62
N ALA A 163 0.97 -17.77 9.51
CA ALA A 163 0.13 -18.75 10.19
C ALA A 163 -0.74 -19.53 9.20
N LEU A 164 -1.27 -18.88 8.17
CA LEU A 164 -2.05 -19.53 7.12
C LEU A 164 -1.20 -20.56 6.36
N ILE A 165 0.00 -20.20 5.90
CA ILE A 165 0.90 -21.15 5.21
C ILE A 165 1.29 -22.30 6.15
N GLY A 166 1.59 -22.00 7.41
CA GLY A 166 1.90 -23.03 8.42
C GLY A 166 0.75 -24.01 8.65
N LEU A 167 -0.50 -23.55 8.54
CA LEU A 167 -1.70 -24.38 8.69
C LEU A 167 -2.04 -25.21 7.45
N VAL A 168 -1.94 -24.61 6.25
CA VAL A 168 -2.33 -25.30 5.00
C VAL A 168 -1.19 -26.09 4.35
N GLY A 169 0.04 -25.87 4.79
CA GLY A 169 1.25 -26.45 4.22
C GLY A 169 1.86 -25.59 3.11
N ALA A 170 3.20 -25.58 3.05
CA ALA A 170 3.95 -24.80 2.05
C ALA A 170 3.61 -25.20 0.61
N ASP A 171 3.32 -26.48 0.35
CA ASP A 171 2.96 -27.00 -0.99
C ASP A 171 1.69 -26.37 -1.56
N ARG A 172 0.88 -25.72 -0.72
CA ARG A 172 -0.35 -25.02 -1.12
C ARG A 172 -0.13 -23.52 -1.34
N TYR A 173 1.12 -23.05 -1.42
CA TYR A 173 1.43 -21.63 -1.61
C TYR A 173 0.72 -21.04 -2.83
N THR A 174 0.65 -21.78 -3.96
CA THR A 174 -0.03 -21.33 -5.18
C THR A 174 -1.47 -20.93 -4.91
N ALA A 175 -2.22 -21.78 -4.18
CA ALA A 175 -3.60 -21.50 -3.82
C ALA A 175 -3.72 -20.29 -2.87
N VAL A 176 -2.79 -20.15 -1.93
CA VAL A 176 -2.78 -19.02 -0.98
C VAL A 176 -2.50 -17.71 -1.70
N PHE A 177 -1.46 -17.63 -2.54
CA PHE A 177 -1.14 -16.44 -3.32
C PHE A 177 -2.26 -16.06 -4.30
N LEU A 178 -2.90 -17.03 -4.95
CA LEU A 178 -4.09 -16.79 -5.80
C LEU A 178 -5.30 -16.30 -4.99
N GLY A 179 -5.53 -16.88 -3.81
CA GLY A 179 -6.57 -16.43 -2.89
C GLY A 179 -6.35 -14.97 -2.47
N PHE A 180 -5.11 -14.60 -2.15
CA PHE A 180 -4.74 -13.21 -1.88
C PHE A 180 -4.96 -12.29 -3.08
N ALA A 181 -4.56 -12.71 -4.29
CA ALA A 181 -4.80 -11.96 -5.51
C ALA A 181 -6.29 -11.74 -5.80
N ALA A 182 -7.15 -12.70 -5.46
CA ALA A 182 -8.59 -12.57 -5.59
C ALA A 182 -9.18 -11.63 -4.52
N LEU A 183 -8.71 -11.73 -3.27
CA LEU A 183 -9.18 -10.90 -2.14
C LEU A 183 -8.83 -9.42 -2.29
N THR A 184 -7.82 -9.05 -3.07
CA THR A 184 -7.49 -7.66 -3.38
C THR A 184 -8.48 -7.00 -4.34
N LEU A 185 -9.13 -7.76 -5.23
CA LEU A 185 -9.99 -7.17 -6.27
C LEU A 185 -11.24 -6.47 -5.72
N PRO A 186 -11.96 -6.99 -4.71
CA PRO A 186 -13.08 -6.28 -4.09
C PRO A 186 -12.72 -4.90 -3.54
N LEU A 187 -11.46 -4.67 -3.12
CA LEU A 187 -11.03 -3.36 -2.60
C LEU A 187 -11.10 -2.26 -3.67
N LEU A 188 -11.05 -2.63 -4.96
CA LEU A 188 -11.23 -1.70 -6.07
C LEU A 188 -12.62 -1.04 -6.04
N LEU A 189 -13.65 -1.77 -5.59
CA LEU A 189 -15.03 -1.25 -5.50
C LEU A 189 -15.18 -0.18 -4.43
N CYS A 190 -14.36 -0.25 -3.38
CA CYS A 190 -14.38 0.70 -2.28
C CYS A 190 -13.61 2.01 -2.58
N LEU A 191 -12.87 2.07 -3.70
CA LEU A 191 -12.13 3.25 -4.11
C LEU A 191 -13.02 4.45 -4.43
N ALA A 192 -14.27 4.21 -4.84
CA ALA A 192 -15.27 5.28 -5.02
C ALA A 192 -15.48 6.11 -3.74
N GLY A 193 -15.21 5.53 -2.56
CA GLY A 193 -15.32 6.22 -1.28
C GLY A 193 -14.09 7.03 -0.85
N VAL A 194 -13.01 7.06 -1.65
CA VAL A 194 -11.78 7.86 -1.43
C VAL A 194 -11.88 9.12 -2.28
N ARG A 195 -11.52 10.31 -1.78
CA ARG A 195 -11.50 11.52 -2.62
C ARG A 195 -10.30 11.54 -3.57
N ASP A 196 -10.51 12.01 -4.81
CA ASP A 196 -9.48 12.03 -5.86
C ASP A 196 -8.38 13.06 -5.62
N GLU A 197 -8.66 14.15 -4.91
CA GLU A 197 -7.71 15.21 -4.56
C GLU A 197 -7.53 15.26 -3.04
N ALA A 198 -6.28 15.20 -2.59
CA ALA A 198 -5.94 15.56 -1.20
C ALA A 198 -5.89 17.10 -1.09
N PRO A 199 -6.22 17.68 0.08
CA PRO A 199 -6.11 19.13 0.27
C PRO A 199 -4.68 19.59 -0.03
N PRO A 200 -4.48 20.78 -0.62
CA PRO A 200 -3.15 21.30 -0.88
C PRO A 200 -2.30 21.22 0.38
N ARG A 201 -1.06 20.72 0.25
CA ARG A 201 -0.08 20.82 1.34
C ARG A 201 0.09 22.32 1.62
N THR A 202 -0.48 22.81 2.71
CA THR A 202 -0.17 24.16 3.20
C THR A 202 1.32 24.18 3.47
N ALA A 203 2.07 24.96 2.68
CA ALA A 203 3.49 25.17 2.90
C ALA A 203 3.67 25.63 4.36
N ASP A 204 4.30 24.77 5.15
CA ASP A 204 4.57 25.05 6.55
C ASP A 204 5.64 26.15 6.65
N GLY A 205 5.22 27.35 7.06
CA GLY A 205 5.93 28.15 8.04
C GLY A 205 7.34 28.67 7.74
N ARG A 206 7.72 28.98 6.50
CA ARG A 206 9.02 29.64 6.21
C ARG A 206 9.01 31.16 6.03
N ASP A 207 7.84 31.81 6.07
CA ASP A 207 7.75 33.27 5.82
C ASP A 207 7.37 34.10 7.07
N GLY A 208 7.52 33.54 8.29
CA GLY A 208 7.14 34.21 9.54
C GLY A 208 8.26 34.85 10.35
N GLN A 209 9.54 34.69 9.96
CA GLN A 209 10.70 35.08 10.78
C GLN A 209 11.71 35.96 10.03
N ALA A 210 11.23 36.93 9.24
CA ALA A 210 12.08 37.96 8.63
C ALA A 210 11.31 39.29 8.54
N GLY A 211 11.18 39.99 9.67
CA GLY A 211 10.46 41.28 9.67
C GLY A 211 10.36 41.95 11.03
N GLY A 212 11.40 41.86 11.86
CA GLY A 212 11.39 42.47 13.19
C GLY A 212 12.78 42.57 13.79
N ASP A 213 13.65 43.33 13.13
CA ASP A 213 14.80 43.99 13.76
C ASP A 213 15.29 45.05 12.76
N ASP A 214 14.75 46.26 12.89
CA ASP A 214 15.39 47.54 12.51
C ASP A 214 14.48 48.69 12.97
N ALA A 215 14.47 48.93 14.27
CA ALA A 215 14.03 50.18 14.88
C ALA A 215 14.59 50.30 16.31
N ALA A 216 15.87 50.63 16.44
CA ALA A 216 16.46 51.32 17.60
C ALA A 216 17.83 51.88 17.23
#